data_AF-A0A9N9LND9-F1
#
_entry.id   AF-A0A9N9LND9-F1
#
_cell.length_a   1.000
_cell.length_b   1.000
_cell.length_c   1.000
_cell.angle_alpha   90.00
_cell.angle_beta   90.00
_cell.angle_gamma   90.00
#
_symmetry.space_group_name_H-M   'P 1'
#
loop_
_entity.id
_entity.type
_entity.pdbx_description
1 polymer ?
#
loop_
_entity_poly.entity_id
_entity_poly.type
_entity_poly.pdbx_seq_one_letter_code
_entity_poly.pdbx_strand_id
1 'polypeptide(L)'
;MPVTNLRGYQEPKWDVLHLEEEQPPESFDAPPPFASSASFSQSPADLFSRQPATIRYVHLKHCRLHDDESLKACSGRNKRGGVCLNRASGARMAHLMPTCNKHHNQPRMATSCQEVLSCGFTCGAVFDYKHHDFRLCHRHRSPQSCYLLKVPIEVRMTIYEFLIPESFVPARFMGSSLSDRYLTGRKVFRGTNMAILRVNSLIHDEVANHIYGRMTFEIHITRKFLAICNGAIKQNQYGVRKPRPSTSDFHALRDPDYHKNHALQDYQMQLMLLEQQNKKRLMRARQEQDNSIAGSNFNNYSGVTRSQAPSITVPFHYSDVDGPCWIQPIADRYFNMIKSFNIHFEVPGTLGYHQGIGYNEAGSLAEDTSLIIYELNDHVHRLLGRLQQLPTKNLRLEIRIDFDKIYTNIPDAHYDVRLLLEPFNRIGKSANFQTQGVQMGCSGGLEVELYPRNLKPAANGEYGNFIDYMRRWPKEVSRSEPSPECMKISRDYWKMEKLVTGINSQCPNTIIFDQFTGICQEARVAREAVDWERFVEAREAVIKVWSDYTRGQKAFQDGVESEIEDLCGSA
;
A
#
# COMPACT_ATOMS: atom_id res chain seq x y z
N MET A 1 -29.11 57.25 33.89
CA MET A 1 -29.94 56.02 33.95
C MET A 1 -29.26 54.94 33.11
N PRO A 2 -29.24 53.68 33.56
CA PRO A 2 -27.97 53.08 33.96
C PRO A 2 -27.52 51.91 33.07
N VAL A 3 -26.19 51.75 33.07
CA VAL A 3 -25.47 50.54 32.66
C VAL A 3 -25.66 49.49 33.76
N THR A 4 -26.20 48.32 33.40
CA THR A 4 -26.38 47.19 34.29
C THR A 4 -25.18 46.25 34.26
N ASN A 5 -24.65 46.02 35.46
CA ASN A 5 -23.75 44.92 35.86
C ASN A 5 -24.28 43.55 35.45
N LEU A 6 -23.38 42.66 35.01
CA LEU A 6 -23.47 41.22 35.29
C LEU A 6 -22.05 40.62 35.40
N ARG A 7 -21.71 40.21 36.64
CA ARG A 7 -20.99 38.99 37.11
C ARG A 7 -19.87 38.44 36.19
N GLY A 8 -18.62 38.31 36.63
CA GLY A 8 -18.20 37.65 37.87
C GLY A 8 -17.83 36.19 37.57
N TYR A 9 -16.62 35.96 37.05
CA TYR A 9 -15.95 34.66 37.00
C TYR A 9 -14.53 34.85 37.54
N GLN A 10 -14.29 34.35 38.75
CA GLN A 10 -12.95 34.24 39.34
C GLN A 10 -12.32 32.95 38.82
N GLU A 11 -11.07 33.05 38.35
CA GLU A 11 -10.22 31.88 38.07
C GLU A 11 -9.92 31.13 39.37
N PRO A 12 -9.86 29.79 39.36
CA PRO A 12 -9.40 29.04 40.52
C PRO A 12 -7.90 29.27 40.72
N LYS A 13 -7.55 29.92 41.84
CA LYS A 13 -6.21 29.88 42.41
C LYS A 13 -5.88 28.43 42.76
N TRP A 14 -4.85 27.89 42.12
CA TRP A 14 -4.19 26.69 42.60
C TRP A 14 -3.26 27.10 43.74
N ASP A 15 -3.63 26.74 44.97
CA ASP A 15 -2.73 26.84 46.11
C ASP A 15 -1.56 25.87 45.89
N VAL A 16 -0.37 26.44 45.74
CA VAL A 16 0.89 25.72 45.75
C VAL A 16 1.10 25.23 47.16
N LEU A 17 0.88 23.92 47.38
CA LEU A 17 1.32 23.25 48.59
C LEU A 17 2.85 23.31 48.64
N HIS A 18 3.38 24.12 49.56
CA HIS A 18 4.75 24.03 50.03
C HIS A 18 4.94 22.65 50.68
N LEU A 19 5.63 21.76 49.98
CA LEU A 19 6.25 20.59 50.59
C LEU A 19 7.53 21.07 51.25
N GLU A 20 7.56 20.94 52.58
CA GLU A 20 8.74 21.16 53.41
C GLU A 20 9.86 20.19 52.98
N GLU A 21 11.04 20.75 52.83
CA GLU A 21 12.28 20.09 52.44
C GLU A 21 12.87 19.42 53.69
N GLU A 22 12.54 18.13 53.90
CA GLU A 22 13.22 17.32 54.92
C GLU A 22 14.62 16.91 54.44
N GLN A 23 15.63 17.22 55.26
CA GLN A 23 17.02 16.81 55.07
C GLN A 23 17.19 15.28 55.08
N PRO A 24 18.12 14.70 54.30
CA PRO A 24 18.40 13.28 54.36
C PRO A 24 19.32 12.92 55.54
N PRO A 25 19.10 11.80 56.24
CA PRO A 25 20.04 11.30 57.22
C PRO A 25 21.22 10.58 56.56
N GLU A 26 22.35 10.61 57.26
CA GLU A 26 23.65 10.07 56.91
C GLU A 26 23.68 8.54 56.76
N SER A 27 24.54 8.12 55.82
CA SER A 27 25.32 6.86 55.78
C SER A 27 24.64 5.53 56.14
N PHE A 28 24.38 4.70 55.12
CA PHE A 28 24.48 3.24 55.24
C PHE A 28 25.12 2.64 53.97
N ASP A 29 25.87 1.57 54.18
CA ASP A 29 26.92 1.01 53.34
C ASP A 29 26.55 0.65 51.89
N ALA A 30 27.54 0.80 51.01
CA ALA A 30 27.50 0.47 49.59
C ALA A 30 27.33 -1.05 49.34
N PRO A 31 26.49 -1.47 48.38
CA PRO A 31 26.49 -2.85 47.89
C PRO A 31 27.69 -3.08 46.95
N PRO A 32 28.17 -4.33 46.81
CA PRO A 32 29.34 -4.63 45.99
C PRO A 32 29.05 -4.43 44.49
N PRO A 33 30.09 -4.21 43.67
CA PRO A 33 29.91 -3.92 42.25
C PRO A 33 29.37 -5.15 41.50
N PHE A 34 28.25 -4.98 40.82
CA PHE A 34 27.74 -5.97 39.87
C PHE A 34 28.73 -6.12 38.70
N ALA A 35 29.23 -7.34 38.56
CA ALA A 35 30.00 -7.78 37.42
C ALA A 35 29.21 -7.57 36.12
N SER A 36 29.88 -6.97 35.14
CA SER A 36 29.42 -6.87 33.77
C SER A 36 29.41 -8.25 33.09
N SER A 37 28.51 -8.39 32.12
CA SER A 37 28.43 -9.48 31.14
C SER A 37 28.14 -10.90 31.67
N ALA A 38 26.87 -11.14 32.04
CA ALA A 38 26.26 -12.45 31.89
C ALA A 38 25.27 -12.39 30.72
N SER A 39 25.60 -13.09 29.65
CA SER A 39 24.71 -13.51 28.57
C SER A 39 23.34 -13.90 29.12
N PHE A 40 22.27 -13.31 28.56
CA PHE A 40 20.89 -13.76 28.76
C PHE A 40 20.86 -15.30 28.65
N SER A 41 20.59 -15.95 29.77
CA SER A 41 20.45 -17.39 29.89
C SER A 41 19.39 -17.85 28.89
N GLN A 42 19.80 -18.61 27.88
CA GLN A 42 18.89 -19.44 27.10
C GLN A 42 18.09 -20.30 28.07
N SER A 43 16.77 -20.28 27.96
CA SER A 43 15.97 -21.20 28.77
C SER A 43 16.37 -22.64 28.43
N PRO A 44 16.26 -23.60 29.36
CA PRO A 44 16.52 -25.01 29.04
C PRO A 44 15.76 -25.47 27.78
N ALA A 45 14.58 -24.91 27.50
CA ALA A 45 13.79 -25.22 26.32
C ALA A 45 14.43 -24.76 24.99
N ASP A 46 15.24 -23.70 24.98
CA ASP A 46 15.89 -23.19 23.77
C ASP A 46 17.08 -24.05 23.31
N LEU A 47 17.75 -24.72 24.26
CA LEU A 47 18.83 -25.67 23.97
C LEU A 47 18.31 -27.00 23.40
N PHE A 48 17.09 -27.42 23.77
CA PHE A 48 16.48 -28.67 23.29
C PHE A 48 15.77 -28.55 21.92
N SER A 49 15.36 -27.34 21.51
CA SER A 49 14.65 -27.13 20.23
C SER A 49 15.54 -27.31 18.98
N ARG A 50 16.87 -27.39 19.15
CA ARG A 50 17.87 -27.57 18.08
C ARG A 50 18.50 -28.97 18.02
N GLN A 51 17.80 -30.01 18.47
CA GLN A 51 18.32 -31.37 18.33
C GLN A 51 18.35 -31.82 16.86
N PRO A 52 19.38 -32.59 16.44
CA PRO A 52 19.49 -33.12 15.08
C PRO A 52 18.28 -33.99 14.72
N ALA A 53 17.86 -33.90 13.45
CA ALA A 53 16.62 -34.52 12.94
C ALA A 53 16.52 -36.04 13.23
N THR A 54 17.65 -36.72 13.34
CA THR A 54 17.77 -38.14 13.72
C THR A 54 17.30 -38.42 15.15
N ILE A 55 17.67 -37.58 16.13
CA ILE A 55 17.25 -37.76 17.53
C ILE A 55 15.75 -37.53 17.66
N ARG A 56 15.23 -36.48 16.99
CA ARG A 56 13.81 -36.18 16.96
C ARG A 56 12.98 -37.32 16.35
N TYR A 57 13.45 -37.92 15.26
CA TYR A 57 12.77 -39.03 14.60
C TYR A 57 12.68 -40.29 15.48
N VAL A 58 13.77 -40.64 16.17
CA VAL A 58 13.80 -41.79 17.09
C VAL A 58 12.87 -41.54 18.28
N HIS A 59 12.89 -40.33 18.85
CA HIS A 59 12.00 -39.95 19.95
C HIS A 59 10.52 -40.06 19.56
N LEU A 60 10.13 -39.47 18.43
CA LEU A 60 8.74 -39.47 17.96
C LEU A 60 8.17 -40.88 17.74
N LYS A 61 9.01 -41.87 17.43
CA LYS A 61 8.56 -43.27 17.29
C LYS A 61 8.27 -43.98 18.62
N HIS A 62 8.91 -43.57 19.71
CA HIS A 62 8.87 -44.30 20.99
C HIS A 62 8.14 -43.52 22.09
N CYS A 63 7.95 -42.21 21.92
CA CYS A 63 7.30 -41.37 22.91
C CYS A 63 5.78 -41.35 22.74
N ARG A 64 5.07 -41.92 23.72
CA ARG A 64 3.60 -41.99 23.76
C ARG A 64 2.90 -40.62 23.79
N LEU A 65 3.65 -39.54 24.03
CA LEU A 65 3.10 -38.17 24.09
C LEU A 65 2.88 -37.54 22.70
N HIS A 66 3.42 -38.14 21.63
CA HIS A 66 3.34 -37.61 20.26
C HIS A 66 2.43 -38.41 19.31
N ASP A 67 1.54 -39.25 19.86
CA ASP A 67 0.66 -40.08 19.04
C ASP A 67 -0.51 -39.24 18.48
N ASP A 68 -0.33 -38.75 17.25
CA ASP A 68 -1.36 -38.02 16.54
C ASP A 68 -1.79 -38.75 15.26
N GLU A 69 -2.66 -39.75 15.45
CA GLU A 69 -3.45 -40.40 14.39
C GLU A 69 -4.13 -39.39 13.45
N SER A 70 -4.37 -38.14 13.89
CA SER A 70 -5.01 -37.11 13.05
C SER A 70 -4.17 -36.71 11.83
N LEU A 71 -2.84 -36.92 11.86
CA LEU A 71 -1.96 -36.70 10.71
C LEU A 71 -2.15 -37.74 9.61
N LYS A 72 -2.78 -38.88 9.94
CA LYS A 72 -3.10 -39.94 8.98
C LYS A 72 -4.40 -39.65 8.24
N ALA A 73 -5.23 -38.70 8.68
CA ALA A 73 -6.53 -38.38 8.08
C ALA A 73 -6.41 -37.26 7.03
N CYS A 74 -7.21 -37.36 5.96
CA CYS A 74 -7.27 -36.34 4.92
C CYS A 74 -7.98 -35.07 5.42
N SER A 75 -7.32 -33.91 5.30
CA SER A 75 -7.88 -32.60 5.68
C SER A 75 -8.90 -32.01 4.69
N GLY A 76 -9.09 -32.67 3.54
CA GLY A 76 -10.06 -32.27 2.50
C GLY A 76 -11.51 -32.52 2.89
N ARG A 77 -12.43 -31.78 2.26
CA ARG A 77 -13.88 -31.94 2.38
C ARG A 77 -14.46 -32.59 1.14
N ASN A 78 -15.42 -33.48 1.34
CA ASN A 78 -16.21 -34.08 0.27
C ASN A 78 -17.13 -33.03 -0.40
N LYS A 79 -17.71 -33.36 -1.56
CA LYS A 79 -18.62 -32.45 -2.30
C LYS A 79 -19.87 -32.04 -1.49
N ARG A 80 -20.27 -32.83 -0.48
CA ARG A 80 -21.39 -32.54 0.42
C ARG A 80 -20.97 -31.74 1.67
N GLY A 81 -19.74 -31.23 1.71
CA GLY A 81 -19.21 -30.41 2.81
C GLY A 81 -18.68 -31.17 4.04
N GLY A 82 -18.85 -32.49 4.09
CA GLY A 82 -18.38 -33.36 5.18
C GLY A 82 -16.87 -33.65 5.13
N VAL A 83 -16.31 -34.08 6.26
CA VAL A 83 -14.87 -34.40 6.41
C VAL A 83 -14.53 -35.68 5.61
N CYS A 84 -13.38 -35.69 4.95
CA CYS A 84 -12.90 -36.89 4.26
C CYS A 84 -12.39 -37.94 5.26
N LEU A 85 -12.92 -39.16 5.15
CA LEU A 85 -12.49 -40.31 5.97
C LEU A 85 -11.29 -41.07 5.40
N ASN A 86 -10.80 -40.70 4.21
CA ASN A 86 -9.65 -41.37 3.61
C ASN A 86 -8.36 -41.00 4.32
N ARG A 87 -7.38 -41.92 4.30
CA ARG A 87 -6.02 -41.62 4.77
C ARG A 87 -5.34 -40.62 3.84
N ALA A 88 -4.60 -39.69 4.44
CA ALA A 88 -3.78 -38.76 3.69
C ALA A 88 -2.56 -39.47 3.08
N SER A 89 -2.13 -39.01 1.91
CA SER A 89 -1.01 -39.61 1.17
C SER A 89 0.34 -39.02 1.60
N GLY A 90 0.43 -38.48 2.82
CA GLY A 90 1.52 -37.63 3.28
C GLY A 90 1.36 -36.16 2.83
N ALA A 91 2.01 -35.23 3.54
CA ALA A 91 2.03 -33.83 3.13
C ALA A 91 2.99 -33.67 1.94
N ARG A 92 2.48 -33.26 0.77
CA ARG A 92 3.30 -33.00 -0.43
C ARG A 92 4.31 -31.86 -0.22
N MET A 93 4.03 -30.95 0.70
CA MET A 93 4.90 -29.85 1.11
C MET A 93 4.79 -29.63 2.62
N ALA A 94 5.89 -29.25 3.28
CA ALA A 94 5.97 -29.13 4.74
C ALA A 94 4.99 -28.11 5.37
N HIS A 95 4.42 -27.19 4.59
CA HIS A 95 3.53 -26.11 5.04
C HIS A 95 2.06 -26.32 4.66
N LEU A 96 1.69 -27.52 4.18
CA LEU A 96 0.32 -27.84 3.78
C LEU A 96 -0.27 -28.96 4.63
N MET A 97 -1.58 -28.89 4.87
CA MET A 97 -2.31 -29.95 5.55
C MET A 97 -2.30 -31.22 4.71
N PRO A 98 -2.18 -32.40 5.35
CA PRO A 98 -2.10 -33.67 4.64
C PRO A 98 -3.46 -34.00 3.97
N THR A 99 -3.45 -34.20 2.65
CA THR A 99 -4.64 -34.56 1.85
C THR A 99 -4.48 -35.93 1.21
N CYS A 100 -5.59 -36.65 0.96
CA CYS A 100 -5.57 -37.82 0.09
C CYS A 100 -5.48 -37.41 -1.40
N ASN A 101 -5.15 -38.35 -2.28
CA ASN A 101 -5.06 -38.11 -3.72
C ASN A 101 -6.34 -37.49 -4.33
N LYS A 102 -7.53 -37.79 -3.79
CA LYS A 102 -8.80 -37.22 -4.27
C LYS A 102 -8.99 -35.74 -3.90
N HIS A 103 -8.29 -35.24 -2.87
CA HIS A 103 -8.39 -33.87 -2.37
C HIS A 103 -7.09 -33.07 -2.49
N HIS A 104 -6.16 -33.47 -3.36
CA HIS A 104 -4.90 -32.76 -3.59
C HIS A 104 -5.09 -31.29 -4.04
N ASN A 105 -6.24 -30.98 -4.65
CA ASN A 105 -6.62 -29.64 -5.09
C ASN A 105 -7.28 -28.78 -4.00
N GLN A 106 -7.37 -29.28 -2.76
CA GLN A 106 -7.87 -28.54 -1.61
C GLN A 106 -6.74 -28.25 -0.61
N PRO A 107 -5.64 -27.58 -1.02
CA PRO A 107 -4.56 -27.24 -0.11
C PRO A 107 -5.08 -26.28 0.96
N ARG A 108 -4.69 -26.57 2.20
CA ARG A 108 -4.86 -25.68 3.35
C ARG A 108 -3.50 -25.49 3.98
N MET A 109 -3.18 -24.28 4.41
CA MET A 109 -1.91 -24.05 5.10
C MET A 109 -1.91 -24.80 6.43
N ALA A 110 -0.77 -25.40 6.73
CA ALA A 110 -0.52 -26.11 7.97
C ALA A 110 0.51 -25.38 8.80
N THR A 111 0.36 -25.47 10.12
CA THR A 111 1.40 -25.14 11.09
C THR A 111 1.54 -26.29 12.08
N SER A 112 2.64 -26.32 12.84
CA SER A 112 2.88 -27.34 13.86
C SER A 112 2.77 -26.76 15.26
N CYS A 113 2.27 -27.57 16.19
CA CYS A 113 2.17 -27.22 17.60
C CYS A 113 3.56 -27.09 18.23
N GLN A 114 3.82 -25.97 18.89
CA GLN A 114 5.07 -25.60 19.54
C GLN A 114 5.05 -25.81 21.06
N GLU A 115 3.97 -26.39 21.61
CA GLU A 115 3.90 -26.70 23.06
C GLU A 115 5.00 -27.69 23.42
N VAL A 116 5.79 -27.39 24.45
CA VAL A 116 6.84 -28.30 24.93
C VAL A 116 6.19 -29.31 25.88
N LEU A 117 6.20 -30.59 25.48
CA LEU A 117 5.65 -31.66 26.31
C LEU A 117 6.60 -31.99 27.46
N SER A 118 6.12 -32.75 28.45
CA SER A 118 6.93 -33.20 29.59
C SER A 118 8.17 -34.02 29.22
N CYS A 119 8.24 -34.56 28.00
CA CYS A 119 9.42 -35.22 27.47
C CYS A 119 10.49 -34.26 26.92
N GLY A 120 10.27 -32.95 26.96
CA GLY A 120 11.21 -31.92 26.49
C GLY A 120 11.14 -31.60 24.99
N PHE A 121 10.28 -32.27 24.22
CA PHE A 121 10.09 -32.03 22.78
C PHE A 121 8.80 -31.25 22.49
N THR A 122 8.79 -30.48 21.40
CA THR A 122 7.58 -29.82 20.92
C THR A 122 6.54 -30.84 20.45
N CYS A 123 5.27 -30.62 20.77
CA CYS A 123 4.16 -31.49 20.40
C CYS A 123 4.20 -31.87 18.92
N GLY A 124 4.45 -30.90 18.03
CA GLY A 124 4.64 -31.12 16.60
C GLY A 124 3.36 -31.46 15.84
N ALA A 125 2.21 -31.62 16.52
CA ALA A 125 0.92 -31.87 15.89
C ALA A 125 0.62 -30.82 14.82
N VAL A 126 0.35 -31.27 13.60
CA VAL A 126 0.05 -30.40 12.47
C VAL A 126 -1.44 -30.06 12.48
N PHE A 127 -1.75 -28.79 12.34
CA PHE A 127 -3.13 -28.31 12.31
C PHE A 127 -3.28 -27.18 11.29
N ASP A 128 -4.54 -26.91 10.93
CA ASP A 128 -4.89 -25.86 9.98
C ASP A 128 -4.40 -24.50 10.50
N TYR A 129 -3.50 -23.87 9.75
CA TYR A 129 -2.99 -22.56 10.11
C TYR A 129 -4.11 -21.54 9.99
N LYS A 130 -4.52 -21.03 11.15
CA LYS A 130 -5.36 -19.85 11.25
C LYS A 130 -4.50 -18.66 11.61
N HIS A 131 -4.77 -17.56 10.92
CA HIS A 131 -4.07 -16.32 11.16
C HIS A 131 -4.29 -15.87 12.62
N HIS A 132 -3.21 -15.54 13.34
CA HIS A 132 -3.21 -15.13 14.76
C HIS A 132 -3.60 -16.18 15.81
N ASP A 133 -3.81 -17.44 15.44
CA ASP A 133 -3.85 -18.50 16.45
C ASP A 133 -2.42 -18.77 16.92
N PHE A 134 -2.25 -18.92 18.24
CA PHE A 134 -1.01 -19.46 18.80
C PHE A 134 -0.65 -20.74 18.05
N ARG A 135 0.64 -21.01 17.85
CA ARG A 135 1.11 -22.25 17.21
C ARG A 135 0.87 -23.45 18.15
N LEU A 136 -0.37 -23.69 18.56
CA LEU A 136 -0.82 -24.68 19.53
C LEU A 136 -2.00 -25.44 18.92
N CYS A 137 -1.93 -26.78 18.91
CA CYS A 137 -3.03 -27.60 18.41
C CYS A 137 -4.21 -27.59 19.41
N HIS A 138 -5.37 -28.09 19.00
CA HIS A 138 -6.58 -28.16 19.83
C HIS A 138 -6.39 -28.84 21.20
N ARG A 139 -5.42 -29.76 21.34
CA ARG A 139 -5.10 -30.45 22.61
C ARG A 139 -4.33 -29.55 23.59
N HIS A 140 -3.47 -28.68 23.05
CA HIS A 140 -2.61 -27.77 23.83
C HIS A 140 -3.10 -26.33 23.81
N ARG A 141 -4.18 -26.07 23.09
CA ARG A 141 -4.98 -24.85 23.21
C ARG A 141 -5.71 -24.90 24.54
N SER A 142 -4.95 -24.90 25.64
CA SER A 142 -5.46 -24.40 26.90
C SER A 142 -5.97 -22.98 26.60
N PRO A 143 -7.10 -22.55 27.17
CA PRO A 143 -7.36 -21.14 27.33
C PRO A 143 -6.31 -20.61 28.32
N GLN A 144 -5.04 -20.60 27.93
CA GLN A 144 -4.09 -19.67 28.49
C GLN A 144 -4.67 -18.32 28.10
N SER A 145 -5.48 -17.77 28.99
CA SER A 145 -5.93 -16.40 28.93
C SER A 145 -4.65 -15.61 28.78
N CYS A 146 -4.40 -15.04 27.62
CA CYS A 146 -3.36 -14.04 27.50
C CYS A 146 -3.62 -13.06 28.65
N TYR A 147 -2.71 -12.97 29.63
CA TYR A 147 -2.98 -12.21 30.85
C TYR A 147 -3.25 -10.74 30.51
N LEU A 148 -2.68 -10.25 29.39
CA LEU A 148 -3.03 -8.97 28.81
C LEU A 148 -4.53 -8.88 28.49
N LEU A 149 -5.16 -9.92 27.94
CA LEU A 149 -6.60 -9.93 27.65
C LEU A 149 -7.49 -9.98 28.91
N LYS A 150 -6.93 -10.28 30.09
CA LYS A 150 -7.62 -10.12 31.38
C LYS A 150 -7.61 -8.68 31.89
N VAL A 151 -6.69 -7.86 31.40
CA VAL A 151 -6.61 -6.43 31.72
C VAL A 151 -7.74 -5.71 30.98
N PRO A 152 -8.46 -4.74 31.57
CA PRO A 152 -9.49 -3.96 30.87
C PRO A 152 -8.99 -3.35 29.56
N ILE A 153 -9.88 -3.20 28.58
CA ILE A 153 -9.51 -2.72 27.24
C ILE A 153 -8.84 -1.34 27.28
N GLU A 154 -9.27 -0.46 28.18
CA GLU A 154 -8.74 0.90 28.35
C GLU A 154 -7.25 0.88 28.72
N VAL A 155 -6.87 -0.01 29.63
CA VAL A 155 -5.48 -0.19 30.04
C VAL A 155 -4.69 -0.89 28.94
N ARG A 156 -5.28 -1.85 28.21
CA ARG A 156 -4.63 -2.43 27.02
C ARG A 156 -4.36 -1.37 25.95
N MET A 157 -5.29 -0.47 25.69
CA MET A 157 -5.11 0.64 24.75
C MET A 157 -3.97 1.57 25.19
N THR A 158 -3.87 1.85 26.50
CA THR A 158 -2.74 2.61 27.07
C THR A 158 -1.40 1.87 26.86
N ILE A 159 -1.39 0.55 27.03
CA ILE A 159 -0.21 -0.28 26.73
C ILE A 159 0.13 -0.22 25.24
N TYR A 160 -0.87 -0.28 24.34
CA TYR A 160 -0.63 -0.18 22.91
C TYR A 160 -0.10 1.20 22.52
N GLU A 161 -0.61 2.28 23.13
CA GLU A 161 -0.08 3.64 22.97
C GLU A 161 1.37 3.73 23.43
N PHE A 162 1.76 3.03 24.50
CA PHE A 162 3.15 2.97 24.93
C PHE A 162 4.04 2.17 23.96
N LEU A 163 3.55 1.03 23.46
CA LEU A 163 4.28 0.17 22.52
C LEU A 163 4.36 0.76 21.10
N ILE A 164 3.42 1.63 20.78
CA ILE A 164 3.26 2.30 19.48
C ILE A 164 3.04 3.80 19.75
N PRO A 165 4.09 4.50 20.25
CA PRO A 165 3.97 5.87 20.75
C PRO A 165 3.80 6.90 19.65
N GLU A 166 3.99 6.51 18.39
CA GLU A 166 4.00 7.44 17.28
C GLU A 166 2.61 7.70 16.76
N SER A 167 2.34 8.94 16.40
CA SER A 167 1.10 9.36 15.73
C SER A 167 1.24 9.37 14.21
N PHE A 168 2.39 8.95 13.69
CA PHE A 168 2.76 9.09 12.29
C PHE A 168 3.41 7.81 11.75
N VAL A 169 2.98 7.36 10.58
CA VAL A 169 3.54 6.21 9.86
C VAL A 169 4.13 6.73 8.54
N PRO A 170 5.46 6.68 8.34
CA PRO A 170 6.07 7.15 7.12
C PRO A 170 5.71 6.27 5.92
N ALA A 171 5.72 6.84 4.73
CA ALA A 171 5.45 6.12 3.49
C ALA A 171 6.55 5.10 3.19
N ARG A 172 7.77 5.36 3.65
CA ARG A 172 8.95 4.50 3.50
C ARG A 172 9.67 4.38 4.84
N PHE A 173 9.84 3.15 5.33
CA PHE A 173 10.62 2.81 6.53
C PHE A 173 12.11 2.59 6.20
N MET A 174 12.59 2.97 5.01
CA MET A 174 13.97 2.73 4.62
C MET A 174 14.94 3.51 5.51
N GLY A 175 16.01 2.84 5.91
CA GLY A 175 16.92 3.27 6.96
C GLY A 175 17.51 4.63 6.66
N SER A 176 17.15 5.61 7.50
CA SER A 176 18.00 6.72 7.93
C SER A 176 19.29 6.88 7.11
N SER A 177 19.16 7.48 5.93
CA SER A 177 20.17 8.46 5.55
C SER A 177 20.13 9.50 6.66
N LEU A 178 21.28 9.84 7.23
CA LEU A 178 21.41 10.86 8.26
C LEU A 178 20.72 12.18 7.88
N SER A 179 20.49 12.44 6.58
CA SER A 179 19.78 13.63 6.08
C SER A 179 18.33 13.74 6.57
N ASP A 180 17.63 12.62 6.76
CA ASP A 180 16.19 12.64 7.11
C ASP A 180 15.96 12.96 8.59
N ARG A 181 16.97 12.76 9.45
CA ARG A 181 16.91 13.09 10.89
C ARG A 181 16.96 14.59 11.17
N TYR A 182 17.52 15.39 10.28
CA TYR A 182 17.72 16.82 10.53
C TYR A 182 16.61 17.70 9.95
N LEU A 183 15.85 17.21 8.97
CA LEU A 183 14.92 18.05 8.22
C LEU A 183 13.52 18.12 8.83
N THR A 184 12.98 17.03 9.37
CA THR A 184 11.58 17.03 9.82
C THR A 184 11.41 17.29 11.32
N GLY A 185 12.47 17.22 12.13
CA GLY A 185 12.39 17.30 13.60
C GLY A 185 11.48 16.24 14.25
N ARG A 186 10.86 15.37 13.45
CA ARG A 186 9.93 14.33 13.89
C ARG A 186 10.75 13.11 14.29
N LYS A 187 10.51 12.61 15.50
CA LYS A 187 11.12 11.37 15.99
C LYS A 187 10.78 10.25 15.00
N VAL A 188 11.81 9.70 14.36
CA VAL A 188 11.71 8.63 13.36
C VAL A 188 11.05 7.40 13.99
N PHE A 189 10.20 6.72 13.21
CA PHE A 189 9.56 5.38 13.42
C PHE A 189 10.56 4.27 13.77
N ARG A 190 11.30 4.44 14.86
CA ARG A 190 12.32 3.54 15.39
C ARG A 190 11.90 3.17 16.80
N GLY A 191 11.40 1.94 16.95
CA GLY A 191 11.07 1.37 18.26
C GLY A 191 9.65 0.81 18.37
N THR A 192 8.84 0.91 17.33
CA THR A 192 7.49 0.34 17.27
C THR A 192 7.54 -1.19 17.26
N ASN A 193 7.02 -1.80 18.33
CA ASN A 193 6.97 -3.24 18.49
C ASN A 193 5.80 -3.86 17.71
N MET A 194 5.89 -3.83 16.38
CA MET A 194 4.87 -4.39 15.47
C MET A 194 4.68 -5.91 15.63
N ALA A 195 5.56 -6.59 16.38
CA ALA A 195 5.40 -7.98 16.77
C ALA A 195 4.11 -8.24 17.58
N ILE A 196 3.58 -7.22 18.28
CA ILE A 196 2.34 -7.33 19.07
C ILE A 196 1.14 -7.73 18.19
N LEU A 197 1.13 -7.33 16.91
CA LEU A 197 0.09 -7.70 15.92
C LEU A 197 0.03 -9.21 15.63
N ARG A 198 1.03 -9.98 16.07
CA ARG A 198 1.14 -11.42 15.82
C ARG A 198 0.76 -12.28 17.03
N VAL A 199 0.45 -11.68 18.18
CA VAL A 199 0.26 -12.42 19.44
C VAL A 199 -1.06 -13.17 19.46
N ASN A 200 -2.17 -12.49 19.15
CA ASN A 200 -3.52 -13.05 19.22
C ASN A 200 -4.45 -12.28 18.28
N SER A 201 -5.52 -12.89 17.78
CA SER A 201 -6.48 -12.21 16.88
C SER A 201 -7.15 -11.00 17.52
N LEU A 202 -7.54 -11.10 18.79
CA LEU A 202 -8.16 -9.98 19.50
C LEU A 202 -7.16 -8.84 19.72
N ILE A 203 -5.94 -9.15 20.17
CA ILE A 203 -4.86 -8.15 20.29
C ILE A 203 -4.56 -7.54 18.92
N HIS A 204 -4.53 -8.35 17.87
CA HIS A 204 -4.33 -7.88 16.52
C HIS A 204 -5.41 -6.88 16.11
N ASP A 205 -6.68 -7.20 16.32
CA ASP A 205 -7.79 -6.34 15.95
C ASP A 205 -7.77 -5.04 16.77
N GLU A 206 -7.50 -5.09 18.07
CA GLU A 206 -7.36 -3.91 18.93
C GLU A 206 -6.19 -3.02 18.49
N VAL A 207 -5.01 -3.61 18.27
CA VAL A 207 -3.81 -2.87 17.85
C VAL A 207 -3.96 -2.35 16.42
N ALA A 208 -4.54 -3.11 15.50
CA ALA A 208 -4.81 -2.64 14.15
C ALA A 208 -5.81 -1.47 14.16
N ASN A 209 -6.86 -1.53 14.98
CA ASN A 209 -7.76 -0.40 15.21
C ASN A 209 -7.02 0.81 15.77
N HIS A 210 -6.08 0.61 16.68
CA HIS A 210 -5.24 1.68 17.22
C HIS A 210 -4.37 2.32 16.12
N ILE A 211 -3.60 1.51 15.41
CA ILE A 211 -2.66 1.95 14.37
C ILE A 211 -3.41 2.62 13.22
N TYR A 212 -4.28 1.89 12.53
CA TYR A 212 -4.93 2.39 11.32
C TYR A 212 -6.03 3.40 11.65
N GLY A 213 -6.73 3.26 12.79
CA GLY A 213 -7.83 4.15 13.14
C GLY A 213 -7.43 5.48 13.76
N ARG A 214 -6.21 5.61 14.30
CA ARG A 214 -5.76 6.83 15.00
C ARG A 214 -4.50 7.48 14.43
N MET A 215 -3.57 6.70 13.88
CA MET A 215 -2.33 7.26 13.36
C MET A 215 -2.55 7.98 12.02
N THR A 216 -1.64 8.90 11.71
CA THR A 216 -1.55 9.56 10.41
C THR A 216 -0.61 8.79 9.51
N PHE A 217 -1.06 8.44 8.32
CA PHE A 217 -0.25 7.72 7.35
C PHE A 217 0.27 8.65 6.28
N GLU A 218 1.58 8.64 6.08
CA GLU A 218 2.18 9.34 4.98
C GLU A 218 1.98 8.58 3.67
N ILE A 219 1.54 9.31 2.66
CA ILE A 219 1.50 8.89 1.26
C ILE A 219 2.51 9.74 0.53
N HIS A 220 3.56 9.10 0.04
CA HIS A 220 4.62 9.78 -0.69
C HIS A 220 4.37 9.67 -2.19
N ILE A 221 4.26 10.83 -2.83
CA ILE A 221 4.03 11.00 -4.26
C ILE A 221 5.29 11.59 -4.88
N THR A 222 5.87 10.84 -5.80
CA THR A 222 7.00 11.27 -6.62
C THR A 222 6.63 11.12 -8.08
N ARG A 223 7.44 11.68 -8.98
CA ARG A 223 7.31 11.43 -10.43
C ARG A 223 7.18 9.92 -10.76
N LYS A 224 7.96 9.09 -10.06
CA LYS A 224 8.13 7.66 -10.41
C LYS A 224 7.15 6.72 -9.71
N PHE A 225 6.63 7.10 -8.55
CA PHE A 225 5.83 6.21 -7.73
C PHE A 225 4.91 6.93 -6.76
N LEU A 226 3.86 6.21 -6.40
CA LEU A 226 2.95 6.50 -5.30
C LEU A 226 3.15 5.41 -4.24
N ALA A 227 3.52 5.81 -3.01
CA ALA A 227 3.91 4.88 -1.95
C ALA A 227 3.24 5.15 -0.61
N ILE A 228 3.03 4.06 0.15
CA ILE A 228 2.59 4.04 1.55
C ILE A 228 3.13 2.77 2.22
N CYS A 229 3.52 2.84 3.49
CA CYS A 229 3.93 1.66 4.28
C CYS A 229 4.99 0.77 3.58
N ASN A 230 6.06 1.35 3.03
CA ASN A 230 7.08 0.71 2.19
C ASN A 230 6.62 0.12 0.85
N GLY A 231 5.33 0.03 0.59
CA GLY A 231 4.82 -0.41 -0.69
C GLY A 231 4.84 0.76 -1.66
N ALA A 232 5.70 0.68 -2.67
CA ALA A 232 5.70 1.61 -3.79
C ALA A 232 5.08 0.92 -5.01
N ILE A 233 4.03 1.52 -5.58
CA ILE A 233 3.69 1.23 -6.96
C ILE A 233 4.61 2.08 -7.80
N LYS A 234 5.65 1.44 -8.33
CA LYS A 234 6.33 2.03 -9.49
C LYS A 234 5.24 2.17 -10.53
N GLN A 235 4.98 3.40 -10.99
CA GLN A 235 4.34 3.54 -12.30
C GLN A 235 5.18 2.64 -13.19
N ASN A 236 4.55 1.64 -13.81
CA ASN A 236 5.22 0.91 -14.87
C ASN A 236 5.64 2.02 -15.85
N GLN A 237 6.90 2.43 -15.78
CA GLN A 237 7.56 2.99 -16.93
C GLN A 237 7.48 1.84 -17.93
N TYR A 238 6.40 1.86 -18.71
CA TYR A 238 6.24 1.08 -19.93
C TYR A 238 7.23 1.55 -21.00
N GLY A 239 8.15 2.48 -20.65
CA GLY A 239 9.46 2.55 -21.27
C GLY A 239 10.17 1.21 -21.08
N VAL A 240 10.14 0.40 -22.13
CA VAL A 240 11.15 -0.58 -22.52
C VAL A 240 12.34 -0.55 -21.56
N ARG A 241 12.46 -1.56 -20.68
CA ARG A 241 13.79 -1.90 -20.17
C ARG A 241 14.61 -2.25 -21.41
N LYS A 242 15.39 -1.29 -21.94
CA LYS A 242 16.51 -1.65 -22.82
C LYS A 242 17.29 -2.70 -22.05
N PRO A 243 17.53 -3.91 -22.60
CA PRO A 243 18.37 -4.87 -21.93
C PRO A 243 19.71 -4.18 -21.69
N ARG A 244 20.02 -3.92 -20.41
CA ARG A 244 21.33 -3.42 -20.02
C ARG A 244 22.31 -4.50 -20.48
N PRO A 245 23.32 -4.20 -21.31
CA PRO A 245 24.38 -5.16 -21.56
C PRO A 245 24.98 -5.53 -20.22
N SER A 246 25.06 -6.85 -19.99
CA SER A 246 25.54 -7.44 -18.75
C SER A 246 27.02 -7.11 -18.56
N THR A 247 27.30 -6.03 -17.84
CA THR A 247 28.57 -5.87 -17.14
C THR A 247 28.32 -6.22 -15.67
N SER A 248 28.89 -7.36 -15.30
CA SER A 248 29.11 -7.82 -13.93
C SER A 248 29.59 -6.70 -13.01
N ASP A 249 28.96 -6.53 -11.85
CA ASP A 249 29.68 -6.04 -10.67
C ASP A 249 29.10 -6.62 -9.39
N PHE A 250 29.88 -7.55 -8.85
CA PHE A 250 29.88 -8.08 -7.50
C PHE A 250 30.12 -6.94 -6.51
N HIS A 251 29.15 -6.51 -5.67
CA HIS A 251 29.45 -5.88 -4.36
C HIS A 251 28.21 -5.61 -3.46
N ALA A 252 27.16 -6.45 -3.49
CA ALA A 252 25.95 -6.25 -2.66
C ALA A 252 25.63 -7.40 -1.70
N LEU A 253 26.62 -7.91 -0.96
CA LEU A 253 26.40 -8.88 0.13
C LEU A 253 27.19 -8.50 1.40
N ARG A 254 26.58 -7.65 2.24
CA ARG A 254 26.58 -7.77 3.72
C ARG A 254 25.89 -6.56 4.34
N ASP A 255 24.58 -6.66 4.58
CA ASP A 255 23.93 -5.90 5.64
C ASP A 255 22.81 -6.75 6.30
N PRO A 256 22.98 -7.21 7.57
CA PRO A 256 22.03 -8.13 8.22
C PRO A 256 20.67 -7.53 8.59
N ASP A 257 20.48 -6.20 8.52
CA ASP A 257 19.23 -5.56 8.93
C ASP A 257 18.17 -5.43 7.80
N TYR A 258 18.50 -5.84 6.56
CA TYR A 258 17.56 -5.77 5.44
C TYR A 258 16.40 -6.79 5.54
N HIS A 259 16.48 -7.78 6.45
CA HIS A 259 15.46 -8.84 6.59
C HIS A 259 14.27 -8.46 7.50
N LYS A 260 14.34 -7.40 8.32
CA LYS A 260 13.22 -7.01 9.20
C LYS A 260 12.07 -6.32 8.46
N ASN A 261 12.33 -5.69 7.31
CA ASN A 261 11.32 -4.97 6.52
C ASN A 261 10.59 -5.85 5.50
N HIS A 262 11.13 -7.04 5.16
CA HIS A 262 10.45 -8.01 4.31
C HIS A 262 9.20 -8.60 4.97
N ALA A 263 9.16 -8.65 6.30
CA ALA A 263 8.10 -9.35 7.01
C ALA A 263 6.73 -8.64 6.95
N LEU A 264 6.67 -7.33 6.72
CA LEU A 264 5.43 -6.59 6.49
C LEU A 264 5.01 -6.65 5.01
N GLN A 265 5.98 -6.63 4.09
CA GLN A 265 5.75 -6.71 2.65
C GLN A 265 5.30 -8.12 2.23
N ASP A 266 5.95 -9.16 2.74
CA ASP A 266 5.56 -10.56 2.54
C ASP A 266 4.20 -10.85 3.18
N TYR A 267 3.90 -10.18 4.30
CA TYR A 267 2.60 -10.24 4.97
C TYR A 267 1.48 -9.59 4.14
N GLN A 268 1.72 -8.39 3.62
CA GLN A 268 0.80 -7.69 2.71
C GLN A 268 0.58 -8.49 1.42
N MET A 269 1.65 -9.06 0.87
CA MET A 269 1.57 -9.94 -0.30
C MET A 269 0.78 -11.22 0.00
N GLN A 270 1.00 -11.87 1.17
CA GLN A 270 0.22 -13.04 1.57
C GLN A 270 -1.27 -12.72 1.76
N LEU A 271 -1.60 -11.56 2.34
CA LEU A 271 -2.98 -11.09 2.47
C LEU A 271 -3.65 -10.89 1.11
N MET A 272 -2.98 -10.20 0.19
CA MET A 272 -3.46 -9.97 -1.16
C MET A 272 -3.70 -11.28 -1.92
N LEU A 273 -2.77 -12.24 -1.83
CA LEU A 273 -2.93 -13.56 -2.46
C LEU A 273 -4.09 -14.36 -1.85
N LEU A 274 -4.29 -14.25 -0.53
CA LEU A 274 -5.38 -14.93 0.17
C LEU A 274 -6.75 -14.34 -0.21
N GLU A 275 -6.85 -13.01 -0.33
CA GLU A 275 -8.07 -12.34 -0.78
C GLU A 275 -8.42 -12.69 -2.23
N GLN A 276 -7.44 -12.73 -3.14
CA GLN A 276 -7.66 -13.19 -4.51
C GLN A 276 -8.15 -14.66 -4.57
N GLN A 277 -7.57 -15.54 -3.75
CA GLN A 277 -8.02 -16.93 -3.67
C GLN A 277 -9.45 -17.05 -3.09
N ASN A 278 -9.80 -16.27 -2.07
CA ASN A 278 -11.13 -16.25 -1.50
C ASN A 278 -12.17 -15.71 -2.49
N LYS A 279 -11.86 -14.63 -3.22
CA LYS A 279 -12.73 -14.09 -4.28
C LYS A 279 -12.97 -15.13 -5.38
N LYS A 280 -11.94 -15.88 -5.78
CA LYS A 280 -12.05 -16.97 -6.76
C LYS A 280 -12.92 -18.13 -6.26
N ARG A 281 -12.80 -18.49 -4.97
CA ARG A 281 -13.66 -19.52 -4.34
C ARG A 281 -15.11 -19.06 -4.29
N LEU A 282 -15.36 -17.80 -3.93
CA LEU A 282 -16.71 -17.24 -3.86
C LEU A 282 -17.39 -17.20 -5.24
N MET A 283 -16.66 -16.76 -6.28
CA MET A 283 -17.17 -16.75 -7.67
C MET A 283 -17.54 -18.16 -8.15
N ARG A 284 -16.70 -19.17 -7.87
CA ARG A 284 -17.02 -20.57 -8.21
C ARG A 284 -18.24 -21.08 -7.45
N ALA A 285 -18.35 -20.77 -6.15
CA ALA A 285 -19.50 -21.20 -5.36
C ALA A 285 -20.82 -20.60 -5.89
N ARG A 286 -20.81 -19.33 -6.32
CA ARG A 286 -21.97 -18.70 -6.97
C ARG A 286 -22.30 -19.33 -8.32
N GLN A 287 -21.29 -19.54 -9.17
CA GLN A 287 -21.48 -20.20 -10.46
C GLN A 287 -22.00 -21.65 -10.33
N GLU A 288 -21.58 -22.37 -9.28
CA GLU A 288 -22.09 -23.71 -8.96
C GLU A 288 -23.56 -23.66 -8.49
N GLN A 289 -23.98 -22.62 -7.75
CA GLN A 289 -25.39 -22.41 -7.39
C GLN A 289 -26.25 -22.06 -8.60
N ASP A 290 -25.78 -21.17 -9.48
CA ASP A 290 -26.50 -20.77 -10.70
C ASP A 290 -26.67 -21.95 -11.66
N ASN A 291 -25.63 -22.79 -11.81
CA ASN A 291 -25.71 -24.04 -12.57
C ASN A 291 -26.62 -25.09 -11.92
N SER A 292 -26.78 -25.07 -10.59
CA SER A 292 -27.67 -26.01 -9.88
C SER A 292 -29.14 -25.59 -9.99
N ILE A 293 -29.43 -24.29 -10.10
CA ILE A 293 -30.77 -23.76 -10.28
C ILE A 293 -31.25 -23.95 -11.74
N ALA A 294 -30.33 -23.85 -12.72
CA ALA A 294 -30.65 -24.10 -14.13
C ALA A 294 -30.83 -25.60 -14.49
N GLY A 295 -30.44 -26.52 -13.60
CA GLY A 295 -30.50 -27.97 -13.85
C GLY A 295 -31.82 -28.66 -13.47
N SER A 296 -32.83 -27.93 -12.98
CA SER A 296 -34.07 -28.51 -12.43
C SER A 296 -35.30 -28.38 -13.32
N ASN A 297 -35.15 -28.03 -14.61
CA ASN A 297 -36.21 -28.15 -15.60
C ASN A 297 -35.59 -28.12 -17.01
N PHE A 298 -35.45 -29.28 -17.64
CA PHE A 298 -35.75 -29.56 -19.06
C PHE A 298 -35.14 -30.92 -19.45
N ASN A 299 -36.02 -31.90 -19.63
CA ASN A 299 -35.71 -33.13 -20.35
C ASN A 299 -35.68 -32.84 -21.86
N ASN A 300 -34.81 -33.59 -22.55
CA ASN A 300 -34.69 -33.78 -24.00
C ASN A 300 -34.10 -32.61 -24.80
N TYR A 301 -32.85 -32.75 -25.26
CA TYR A 301 -32.50 -33.09 -26.65
C TYR A 301 -30.97 -33.26 -26.80
N SER A 302 -30.61 -34.04 -27.81
CA SER A 302 -29.35 -34.73 -28.03
C SER A 302 -28.18 -33.85 -28.53
N GLY A 303 -26.98 -34.19 -28.04
CA GLY A 303 -25.72 -34.33 -28.80
C GLY A 303 -25.13 -33.15 -29.57
N VAL A 304 -24.05 -32.54 -29.05
CA VAL A 304 -22.94 -31.96 -29.85
C VAL A 304 -21.60 -32.09 -29.09
N THR A 305 -20.56 -32.43 -29.84
CA THR A 305 -19.14 -32.64 -29.52
C THR A 305 -18.45 -31.42 -28.89
N ARG A 306 -17.57 -31.67 -27.90
CA ARG A 306 -16.83 -30.64 -27.15
C ARG A 306 -15.36 -30.59 -27.57
N SER A 307 -15.02 -29.59 -28.38
CA SER A 307 -13.66 -29.21 -28.75
C SER A 307 -12.96 -28.47 -27.60
N GLN A 308 -11.66 -28.69 -27.48
CA GLN A 308 -10.77 -28.06 -26.50
C GLN A 308 -10.67 -26.53 -26.73
N ALA A 309 -10.80 -25.74 -25.67
CA ALA A 309 -10.60 -24.28 -25.71
C ALA A 309 -9.26 -23.91 -25.04
N PRO A 310 -8.51 -22.94 -25.59
CA PRO A 310 -7.25 -22.48 -25.03
C PRO A 310 -7.48 -21.64 -23.77
N SER A 311 -6.44 -21.58 -22.94
CA SER A 311 -6.43 -20.92 -21.64
C SER A 311 -6.69 -19.42 -21.76
N ILE A 312 -7.92 -18.99 -21.46
CA ILE A 312 -8.31 -17.58 -21.31
C ILE A 312 -7.68 -17.03 -20.03
N THR A 313 -6.71 -16.12 -20.20
CA THR A 313 -6.24 -15.22 -19.15
C THR A 313 -7.46 -14.43 -18.67
N VAL A 314 -7.87 -14.63 -17.42
CA VAL A 314 -9.08 -14.00 -16.88
C VAL A 314 -8.89 -12.48 -16.92
N PRO A 315 -9.74 -11.71 -17.63
CA PRO A 315 -9.67 -10.25 -17.63
C PRO A 315 -9.82 -9.76 -16.19
N PHE A 316 -8.94 -8.85 -15.77
CA PHE A 316 -9.12 -8.15 -14.50
C PHE A 316 -10.52 -7.53 -14.47
N HIS A 317 -11.37 -8.00 -13.55
CA HIS A 317 -12.66 -7.35 -13.25
C HIS A 317 -12.36 -6.00 -12.61
N TYR A 318 -12.23 -4.98 -13.44
CA TYR A 318 -12.29 -3.59 -12.99
C TYR A 318 -13.74 -3.29 -12.62
N SER A 319 -13.95 -2.77 -11.43
CA SER A 319 -15.23 -2.16 -11.08
C SER A 319 -15.49 -1.01 -12.05
N ASP A 320 -16.74 -0.85 -12.48
CA ASP A 320 -17.25 0.21 -13.38
C ASP A 320 -17.13 1.63 -12.79
N VAL A 321 -16.29 1.81 -11.77
CA VAL A 321 -15.93 3.11 -11.23
C VAL A 321 -15.04 3.75 -12.28
N ASP A 322 -15.62 4.69 -13.02
CA ASP A 322 -15.16 5.40 -14.22
C ASP A 322 -13.83 6.20 -14.08
N GLY A 323 -12.94 5.85 -13.15
CA GLY A 323 -11.71 6.58 -12.86
C GLY A 323 -10.55 5.69 -12.42
N PRO A 324 -9.34 6.25 -12.34
CA PRO A 324 -8.16 5.53 -11.95
C PRO A 324 -8.23 5.28 -10.44
N CYS A 325 -8.01 4.05 -10.01
CA CYS A 325 -7.95 3.74 -8.58
C CYS A 325 -6.55 3.24 -8.25
N TRP A 326 -5.91 3.89 -7.29
CA TRP A 326 -4.68 3.40 -6.72
C TRP A 326 -4.91 2.08 -5.99
N ILE A 327 -4.18 1.04 -6.38
CA ILE A 327 -4.20 -0.27 -5.71
C ILE A 327 -3.18 -0.25 -4.58
N GLN A 328 -3.58 0.23 -3.41
CA GLN A 328 -2.67 0.40 -2.29
C GLN A 328 -2.01 -0.93 -1.87
N PRO A 329 -0.78 -0.91 -1.34
CA PRO A 329 -0.04 -2.10 -0.91
C PRO A 329 -0.54 -2.72 0.39
N ILE A 330 -1.59 -2.16 1.02
CA ILE A 330 -2.19 -2.66 2.25
C ILE A 330 -3.61 -3.18 1.99
N ALA A 331 -4.02 -4.22 2.70
CA ALA A 331 -5.35 -4.80 2.51
C ALA A 331 -6.45 -3.74 2.68
N ASP A 332 -7.51 -3.82 1.85
CA ASP A 332 -8.60 -2.82 1.81
C ASP A 332 -9.18 -2.55 3.19
N ARG A 333 -9.34 -3.59 4.02
CA ARG A 333 -9.86 -3.45 5.38
C ARG A 333 -9.06 -2.46 6.23
N TYR A 334 -7.73 -2.46 6.12
CA TYR A 334 -6.87 -1.60 6.92
C TYR A 334 -6.78 -0.20 6.34
N PHE A 335 -6.69 -0.09 5.00
CA PHE A 335 -6.73 1.22 4.35
C PHE A 335 -8.03 1.96 4.68
N ASN A 336 -9.16 1.25 4.69
CA ASN A 336 -10.46 1.80 5.01
C ASN A 336 -10.62 2.26 6.47
N MET A 337 -9.71 1.85 7.35
CA MET A 337 -9.68 2.31 8.75
C MET A 337 -8.92 3.64 8.91
N ILE A 338 -8.07 4.00 7.93
CA ILE A 338 -7.24 5.20 7.99
C ILE A 338 -8.09 6.44 7.82
N LYS A 339 -8.04 7.30 8.84
CA LYS A 339 -8.77 8.57 8.89
C LYS A 339 -7.88 9.79 8.71
N SER A 340 -6.57 9.63 8.81
CA SER A 340 -5.61 10.73 8.76
C SER A 340 -4.49 10.37 7.79
N PHE A 341 -4.30 11.20 6.78
CA PHE A 341 -3.26 11.06 5.78
C PHE A 341 -2.39 12.30 5.73
N ASN A 342 -1.09 12.11 5.59
CA ASN A 342 -0.14 13.16 5.23
C ASN A 342 0.31 12.89 3.79
N ILE A 343 -0.11 13.71 2.84
CA ILE A 343 0.21 13.56 1.43
C ILE A 343 1.45 14.39 1.16
N HIS A 344 2.58 13.71 0.97
CA HIS A 344 3.87 14.29 0.72
C HIS A 344 4.19 14.22 -0.76
N PHE A 345 4.37 15.38 -1.40
CA PHE A 345 4.83 15.51 -2.76
C PHE A 345 6.33 15.82 -2.76
N GLU A 346 7.10 15.02 -3.50
CA GLU A 346 8.50 15.33 -3.84
C GLU A 346 8.53 15.76 -5.30
N VAL A 347 8.69 17.07 -5.52
CA VAL A 347 8.82 17.65 -6.85
C VAL A 347 10.31 17.72 -7.19
N PRO A 348 10.83 16.79 -8.02
CA PRO A 348 12.25 16.72 -8.30
C PRO A 348 12.73 17.98 -9.03
N GLY A 349 13.94 18.40 -8.69
CA GLY A 349 14.61 19.47 -9.41
C GLY A 349 15.16 18.97 -10.75
N THR A 350 15.11 19.83 -11.74
CA THR A 350 15.66 19.62 -13.09
C THR A 350 17.18 19.38 -13.15
N LEU A 351 17.98 19.87 -12.19
CA LEU A 351 19.46 19.84 -12.25
C LEU A 351 20.10 18.51 -11.78
N GLY A 352 19.35 17.63 -11.12
CA GLY A 352 19.91 16.39 -10.54
C GLY A 352 20.50 15.40 -11.56
N TYR A 353 20.14 15.53 -12.84
CA TYR A 353 20.61 14.64 -13.91
C TYR A 353 21.68 15.26 -14.82
N HIS A 354 21.95 16.56 -14.72
CA HIS A 354 22.81 17.28 -15.66
C HIS A 354 23.96 18.05 -14.99
N GLN A 355 24.64 17.46 -14.00
CA GLN A 355 25.90 17.99 -13.46
C GLN A 355 27.09 18.03 -14.48
N GLY A 356 26.82 17.95 -15.78
CA GLY A 356 27.84 17.99 -16.83
C GLY A 356 27.41 18.63 -18.16
N ILE A 357 26.23 19.26 -18.26
CA ILE A 357 25.79 19.91 -19.50
C ILE A 357 25.81 21.43 -19.30
N GLY A 358 26.48 22.16 -20.20
CA GLY A 358 26.77 23.59 -20.07
C GLY A 358 25.52 24.49 -20.09
N TYR A 359 25.66 25.69 -19.51
CA TYR A 359 24.63 26.69 -19.17
C TYR A 359 23.73 27.24 -20.31
N ASN A 360 23.74 26.68 -21.52
CA ASN A 360 23.03 27.25 -22.67
C ASN A 360 21.62 26.65 -22.93
N GLU A 361 21.13 25.74 -22.08
CA GLU A 361 19.85 25.02 -22.28
C GLU A 361 18.76 25.36 -21.24
N ALA A 362 18.79 26.56 -20.64
CA ALA A 362 17.82 26.96 -19.62
C ALA A 362 16.34 26.91 -20.08
N GLY A 363 16.07 27.10 -21.38
CA GLY A 363 14.71 27.04 -21.95
C GLY A 363 14.10 25.63 -21.96
N SER A 364 14.90 24.58 -22.20
CA SER A 364 14.42 23.19 -22.24
C SER A 364 14.02 22.67 -20.85
N LEU A 365 14.60 23.22 -19.78
CA LEU A 365 14.33 22.81 -18.41
C LEU A 365 12.93 23.20 -17.91
N ALA A 366 12.38 24.31 -18.38
CA ALA A 366 11.07 24.78 -17.94
C ALA A 366 9.95 23.86 -18.45
N GLU A 367 10.03 23.43 -19.71
CA GLU A 367 9.08 22.49 -20.33
C GLU A 367 9.06 21.13 -19.60
N ASP A 368 10.23 20.65 -19.17
CA ASP A 368 10.36 19.42 -18.38
C ASP A 368 9.70 19.51 -17.00
N THR A 369 9.66 20.69 -16.39
CA THR A 369 9.09 20.87 -15.05
C THR A 369 7.56 20.78 -15.09
N SER A 370 6.92 21.45 -16.05
CA SER A 370 5.47 21.34 -16.25
C SER A 370 5.05 19.89 -16.52
N LEU A 371 5.80 19.16 -17.36
CA LEU A 371 5.57 17.73 -17.61
C LEU A 371 5.52 16.92 -16.31
N ILE A 372 6.47 17.16 -15.40
CA ILE A 372 6.55 16.46 -14.11
C ILE A 372 5.32 16.75 -13.25
N ILE A 373 4.82 17.98 -13.21
CA ILE A 373 3.62 18.34 -12.42
C ILE A 373 2.38 17.61 -12.95
N TYR A 374 2.21 17.53 -14.27
CA TYR A 374 1.10 16.78 -14.85
C TYR A 374 1.21 15.26 -14.61
N GLU A 375 2.42 14.69 -14.62
CA GLU A 375 2.65 13.30 -14.22
C GLU A 375 2.35 13.07 -12.73
N LEU A 376 2.70 14.01 -11.85
CA LEU A 376 2.33 13.97 -10.43
C LEU A 376 0.81 14.01 -10.25
N ASN A 377 0.10 14.84 -11.02
CA ASN A 377 -1.35 14.91 -11.01
C ASN A 377 -2.01 13.57 -11.37
N ASP A 378 -1.41 12.75 -12.26
CA ASP A 378 -1.92 11.40 -12.52
C ASP A 378 -1.92 10.53 -11.26
N HIS A 379 -0.87 10.64 -10.42
CA HIS A 379 -0.83 9.95 -9.12
C HIS A 379 -1.84 10.52 -8.14
N VAL A 380 -2.06 11.84 -8.15
CA VAL A 380 -3.11 12.47 -7.34
C VAL A 380 -4.47 11.92 -7.72
N HIS A 381 -4.86 11.94 -9.00
CA HIS A 381 -6.15 11.40 -9.45
C HIS A 381 -6.33 9.93 -9.04
N ARG A 382 -5.28 9.09 -9.14
CA ARG A 382 -5.31 7.69 -8.67
C ARG A 382 -5.54 7.59 -7.17
N LEU A 383 -4.87 8.43 -6.38
CA LEU A 383 -5.07 8.53 -4.94
C LEU A 383 -6.50 8.98 -4.62
N LEU A 384 -7.00 10.02 -5.29
CA LEU A 384 -8.34 10.54 -5.07
C LEU A 384 -9.41 9.52 -5.41
N GLY A 385 -9.27 8.79 -6.51
CA GLY A 385 -10.16 7.69 -6.85
C GLY A 385 -10.20 6.61 -5.77
N ARG A 386 -9.09 6.36 -5.07
CA ARG A 386 -9.06 5.45 -3.93
C ARG A 386 -9.68 6.07 -2.66
N LEU A 387 -9.41 7.34 -2.36
CA LEU A 387 -9.98 8.04 -1.22
C LEU A 387 -11.51 8.19 -1.32
N GLN A 388 -12.04 8.39 -2.52
CA GLN A 388 -13.50 8.46 -2.78
C GLN A 388 -14.22 7.14 -2.48
N GLN A 389 -13.50 6.01 -2.53
CA GLN A 389 -14.05 4.68 -2.22
C GLN A 389 -14.04 4.38 -0.72
N LEU A 390 -13.50 5.26 0.10
CA LEU A 390 -13.46 5.06 1.55
C LEU A 390 -14.88 5.15 2.14
N PRO A 391 -15.26 4.20 3.00
CA PRO A 391 -16.57 4.25 3.65
C PRO A 391 -16.68 5.40 4.67
N THR A 392 -15.54 5.87 5.18
CA THR A 392 -15.47 6.94 6.18
C THR A 392 -15.55 8.30 5.52
N LYS A 393 -16.53 9.10 5.94
CA LYS A 393 -16.69 10.47 5.44
C LYS A 393 -15.79 11.50 6.12
N ASN A 394 -15.07 11.16 7.19
CA ASN A 394 -14.26 12.13 7.95
C ASN A 394 -12.78 11.82 7.75
N LEU A 395 -12.20 12.42 6.71
CA LEU A 395 -10.80 12.26 6.36
C LEU A 395 -10.04 13.55 6.70
N ARG A 396 -8.94 13.39 7.41
CA ARG A 396 -8.00 14.46 7.73
C ARG A 396 -6.84 14.35 6.75
N LEU A 397 -6.59 15.41 6.01
CA LEU A 397 -5.48 15.49 5.06
C LEU A 397 -4.53 16.59 5.51
N GLU A 398 -3.26 16.25 5.66
CA GLU A 398 -2.15 17.20 5.70
C GLU A 398 -1.44 17.08 4.36
N ILE A 399 -1.13 18.20 3.70
CA ILE A 399 -0.41 18.17 2.42
C ILE A 399 0.94 18.83 2.61
N ARG A 400 1.99 18.19 2.14
CA ARG A 400 3.36 18.70 2.14
C ARG A 400 3.89 18.64 0.73
N ILE A 401 4.46 19.74 0.24
CA ILE A 401 5.03 19.84 -1.11
C ILE A 401 6.47 20.28 -0.97
N ASP A 402 7.40 19.37 -1.21
CA ASP A 402 8.82 19.67 -1.16
C ASP A 402 9.34 19.89 -2.57
N PHE A 403 9.86 21.10 -2.80
CA PHE A 403 10.53 21.48 -4.03
C PHE A 403 12.05 21.35 -3.86
N ASP A 404 12.70 20.78 -4.87
CA ASP A 404 14.16 20.75 -4.93
C ASP A 404 14.75 22.16 -5.17
N LYS A 405 16.08 22.31 -5.07
CA LYS A 405 16.86 23.56 -4.85
C LYS A 405 16.69 24.64 -5.94
N ILE A 406 15.94 24.33 -6.96
CA ILE A 406 15.98 24.94 -8.29
C ILE A 406 14.73 25.77 -8.52
N TYR A 407 13.73 25.68 -7.64
CA TYR A 407 12.63 26.63 -7.61
C TYR A 407 13.10 27.98 -7.06
N THR A 408 13.91 28.68 -7.87
CA THR A 408 14.36 30.05 -7.60
C THR A 408 13.27 31.07 -7.95
N ASN A 409 12.30 30.69 -8.80
CA ASN A 409 11.16 31.52 -9.17
C ASN A 409 9.93 31.16 -8.33
N ILE A 410 9.65 31.99 -7.32
CA ILE A 410 8.52 31.81 -6.39
C ILE A 410 7.15 31.81 -7.13
N PRO A 411 6.86 32.72 -8.08
CA PRO A 411 5.68 32.66 -8.93
C PRO A 411 5.43 31.30 -9.60
N ASP A 412 6.46 30.66 -10.16
CA ASP A 412 6.32 29.35 -10.81
C ASP A 412 5.98 28.27 -9.79
N ALA A 413 6.63 28.28 -8.61
CA ALA A 413 6.29 27.37 -7.51
C ALA A 413 4.83 27.54 -7.08
N HIS A 414 4.33 28.79 -6.98
CA HIS A 414 2.93 29.05 -6.66
C HIS A 414 1.96 28.49 -7.71
N TYR A 415 2.31 28.60 -8.99
CA TYR A 415 1.53 28.04 -10.08
C TYR A 415 1.48 26.50 -9.98
N ASP A 416 2.63 25.86 -9.78
CA ASP A 416 2.74 24.41 -9.67
C ASP A 416 2.01 23.87 -8.42
N VAL A 417 2.10 24.56 -7.28
CA VAL A 417 1.30 24.21 -6.09
C VAL A 417 -0.19 24.26 -6.40
N ARG A 418 -0.67 25.31 -7.08
CA ARG A 418 -2.10 25.39 -7.47
C ARG A 418 -2.50 24.22 -8.36
N LEU A 419 -1.66 23.90 -9.34
CA LEU A 419 -1.91 22.82 -10.29
C LEU A 419 -1.91 21.43 -9.60
N LEU A 420 -1.06 21.21 -8.59
CA LEU A 420 -1.06 19.97 -7.78
C LEU A 420 -2.27 19.86 -6.83
N LEU A 421 -2.78 21.00 -6.36
CA LEU A 421 -3.91 21.06 -5.43
C LEU A 421 -5.27 21.05 -6.13
N GLU A 422 -5.34 21.42 -7.40
CA GLU A 422 -6.57 21.50 -8.18
C GLU A 422 -7.34 20.16 -8.29
N PRO A 423 -6.70 19.01 -8.52
CA PRO A 423 -7.38 17.71 -8.53
C PRO A 423 -8.21 17.42 -7.26
N PHE A 424 -7.78 17.90 -6.10
CA PHE A 424 -8.50 17.68 -4.82
C PHE A 424 -9.88 18.33 -4.80
N ASN A 425 -10.13 19.34 -5.62
CA ASN A 425 -11.47 19.92 -5.79
C ASN A 425 -12.48 18.90 -6.33
N ARG A 426 -12.01 17.79 -6.91
CA ARG A 426 -12.85 16.74 -7.50
C ARG A 426 -13.32 15.70 -6.49
N ILE A 427 -12.82 15.70 -5.26
CA ILE A 427 -13.26 14.69 -4.26
C ILE A 427 -14.72 14.93 -3.83
N GLY A 428 -15.17 16.18 -3.94
CA GLY A 428 -16.55 16.59 -3.67
C GLY A 428 -17.00 16.42 -2.22
N LYS A 429 -18.28 16.69 -1.96
CA LYS A 429 -18.93 16.59 -0.63
C LYS A 429 -18.92 15.19 0.00
N SER A 430 -18.49 14.18 -0.75
CA SER A 430 -18.54 12.77 -0.32
C SER A 430 -17.67 12.50 0.92
N ALA A 431 -16.64 13.33 1.14
CA ALA A 431 -15.84 13.30 2.35
C ALA A 431 -15.64 14.71 2.92
N ASN A 432 -15.92 14.85 4.21
CA ASN A 432 -15.54 15.97 5.05
C ASN A 432 -14.02 15.96 5.18
N PHE A 433 -13.35 16.65 4.25
CA PHE A 433 -11.92 16.86 4.30
C PHE A 433 -11.58 17.98 5.25
N GLN A 434 -10.81 17.65 6.29
CA GLN A 434 -10.14 18.67 7.07
C GLN A 434 -8.71 18.78 6.56
N THR A 435 -8.45 19.79 5.73
CA THR A 435 -7.07 20.19 5.41
C THR A 435 -6.45 20.82 6.65
N GLN A 436 -5.37 20.23 7.17
CA GLN A 436 -4.67 20.77 8.33
C GLN A 436 -3.68 21.90 7.97
N GLY A 437 -3.01 21.77 6.83
CA GLY A 437 -2.06 22.75 6.33
C GLY A 437 -1.46 22.31 4.99
N VAL A 438 -0.79 23.25 4.33
CA VAL A 438 0.07 23.01 3.18
C VAL A 438 1.45 23.57 3.50
N GLN A 439 2.45 22.69 3.52
CA GLN A 439 3.84 23.05 3.81
C GLN A 439 4.66 23.05 2.53
N MET A 440 5.60 24.00 2.41
CA MET A 440 6.55 24.03 1.30
C MET A 440 7.98 23.91 1.81
N GLY A 441 8.63 22.81 1.47
CA GLY A 441 10.04 22.62 1.74
C GLY A 441 10.87 23.16 0.58
N CYS A 442 11.83 24.04 0.87
CA CYS A 442 12.95 24.31 -0.04
C CYS A 442 14.19 23.59 0.48
N SER A 443 15.00 23.05 -0.42
CA SER A 443 16.17 22.23 -0.06
C SER A 443 17.32 23.10 0.45
N GLY A 444 17.24 23.37 1.74
CA GLY A 444 18.25 23.99 2.59
C GLY A 444 17.90 23.85 4.07
N GLY A 445 16.89 23.02 4.39
CA GLY A 445 16.31 22.91 5.73
C GLY A 445 15.40 24.08 6.13
N LEU A 446 15.23 25.08 5.26
CA LEU A 446 14.24 26.14 5.44
C LEU A 446 12.89 25.62 4.96
N GLU A 447 12.15 24.98 5.87
CA GLU A 447 10.72 24.75 5.68
C GLU A 447 10.01 26.11 5.77
N VAL A 448 9.45 26.57 4.65
CA VAL A 448 8.59 27.75 4.63
C VAL A 448 7.17 27.22 4.75
N GLU A 449 6.57 27.40 5.93
CA GLU A 449 5.15 27.15 6.09
C GLU A 449 4.39 28.18 5.24
N LEU A 450 3.84 27.75 4.09
CA LEU A 450 3.01 28.60 3.21
C LEU A 450 1.66 28.90 3.85
N TYR A 451 1.25 28.09 4.83
CA TYR A 451 0.00 28.22 5.54
C TYR A 451 0.18 28.39 7.06
N PRO A 452 0.80 29.47 7.57
CA PRO A 452 0.61 29.83 8.96
C PRO A 452 -0.83 30.32 9.10
N ARG A 453 -1.57 29.80 10.08
CA ARG A 453 -2.91 30.33 10.47
C ARG A 453 -2.92 31.85 10.72
N ASN A 454 -1.74 32.48 10.82
CA ASN A 454 -1.53 33.85 11.28
C ASN A 454 -0.82 34.78 10.28
N LEU A 455 -0.67 34.43 8.99
CA LEU A 455 -0.10 35.39 8.02
C LEU A 455 -1.04 36.59 7.84
N LYS A 456 -0.53 37.78 8.18
CA LYS A 456 -1.18 39.04 7.83
C LYS A 456 -1.21 39.15 6.29
N PRO A 457 -2.33 39.59 5.69
CA PRO A 457 -2.38 39.84 4.25
C PRO A 457 -1.24 40.77 3.86
N ALA A 458 -0.33 40.33 3.00
CA ALA A 458 0.67 41.22 2.41
C ALA A 458 -0.04 42.21 1.47
N ALA A 459 0.39 43.47 1.48
CA ALA A 459 -0.16 44.49 0.61
C ALA A 459 0.23 44.21 -0.85
N ASN A 460 -0.78 43.95 -1.68
CA ASN A 460 -0.82 43.96 -3.16
C ASN A 460 0.29 43.21 -3.93
N GLY A 461 -0.07 42.17 -4.70
CA GLY A 461 0.83 41.49 -5.64
C GLY A 461 0.47 40.01 -5.86
N GLU A 462 1.23 39.31 -6.72
CA GLU A 462 1.03 37.89 -7.03
C GLU A 462 1.10 36.97 -5.80
N TYR A 463 1.98 37.29 -4.85
CA TYR A 463 2.06 36.58 -3.56
C TYR A 463 0.76 36.69 -2.76
N GLY A 464 0.11 37.87 -2.77
CA GLY A 464 -1.19 38.08 -2.12
C GLY A 464 -2.28 37.19 -2.74
N ASN A 465 -2.33 37.11 -4.07
CA ASN A 465 -3.26 36.24 -4.79
C ASN A 465 -3.05 34.75 -4.45
N PHE A 466 -1.80 34.33 -4.24
CA PHE A 466 -1.49 32.96 -3.83
C PHE A 466 -1.94 32.67 -2.39
N ILE A 467 -1.65 33.53 -1.44
CA ILE A 467 -2.10 33.38 -0.05
C ILE A 467 -3.63 33.37 0.05
N ASP A 468 -4.31 34.22 -0.73
CA ASP A 468 -5.77 34.26 -0.77
C ASP A 468 -6.36 33.00 -1.41
N TYR A 469 -5.70 32.43 -2.42
CA TYR A 469 -6.04 31.12 -2.95
C TYR A 469 -5.91 30.04 -1.86
N MET A 470 -4.76 29.95 -1.18
CA MET A 470 -4.52 28.95 -0.13
C MET A 470 -5.51 29.05 1.03
N ARG A 471 -5.96 30.27 1.38
CA ARG A 471 -6.99 30.50 2.42
C ARG A 471 -8.39 30.03 1.98
N ARG A 472 -8.69 30.10 0.69
CA ARG A 472 -10.00 29.69 0.13
C ARG A 472 -10.04 28.21 -0.21
N TRP A 473 -8.93 27.64 -0.69
CA TRP A 473 -8.86 26.30 -1.26
C TRP A 473 -9.47 25.21 -0.35
N PRO A 474 -9.19 25.11 0.98
CA PRO A 474 -9.84 24.10 1.82
C PRO A 474 -11.36 24.20 1.87
N LYS A 475 -11.90 25.43 1.81
CA LYS A 475 -13.34 25.70 1.75
C LYS A 475 -13.91 25.33 0.38
N GLU A 476 -13.16 25.56 -0.69
CA GLU A 476 -13.54 25.20 -2.06
C GLU A 476 -13.58 23.68 -2.24
N VAL A 477 -12.55 22.94 -1.82
CA VAL A 477 -12.53 21.47 -1.80
C VAL A 477 -13.74 20.88 -1.06
N SER A 478 -14.15 21.51 0.04
CA SER A 478 -15.27 21.04 0.86
C SER A 478 -16.65 21.35 0.26
N ARG A 479 -16.75 22.33 -0.64
CA ARG A 479 -18.04 22.84 -1.16
C ARG A 479 -18.31 22.41 -2.60
N SER A 480 -17.26 22.26 -3.40
CA SER A 480 -17.36 22.10 -4.84
C SER A 480 -17.86 20.71 -5.19
N GLU A 481 -18.95 20.66 -5.97
CA GLU A 481 -19.22 19.49 -6.79
C GLU A 481 -18.44 19.68 -8.11
N PRO A 482 -17.68 18.67 -8.56
CA PRO A 482 -16.97 18.78 -9.82
C PRO A 482 -17.97 19.00 -10.95
N SER A 483 -17.66 19.94 -11.85
CA SER A 483 -18.47 20.18 -13.04
C SER A 483 -18.68 18.87 -13.82
N PRO A 484 -19.87 18.61 -14.39
CA PRO A 484 -20.12 17.44 -15.23
C PRO A 484 -19.10 17.30 -16.36
N GLU A 485 -18.63 18.44 -16.90
CA GLU A 485 -17.59 18.50 -17.94
C GLU A 485 -16.23 18.02 -17.42
N CYS A 486 -15.83 18.48 -16.23
CA CYS A 486 -14.61 18.02 -15.55
C CYS A 486 -14.63 16.51 -15.27
N MET A 487 -15.79 15.97 -14.89
CA MET A 487 -15.96 14.52 -14.71
C MET A 487 -15.87 13.76 -16.03
N LYS A 488 -16.45 14.30 -17.11
CA LYS A 488 -16.43 13.70 -18.44
C LYS A 488 -15.02 13.66 -19.03
N ILE A 489 -14.30 14.78 -19.04
CA ILE A 489 -12.93 14.86 -19.57
C ILE A 489 -11.98 13.95 -18.78
N SER A 490 -12.12 13.91 -17.46
CA SER A 490 -11.33 13.00 -16.62
C SER A 490 -11.58 11.54 -17.01
N ARG A 491 -12.85 11.11 -17.04
CA ARG A 491 -13.23 9.74 -17.41
C ARG A 491 -12.68 9.34 -18.78
N ASP A 492 -12.85 10.19 -19.78
CA ASP A 492 -12.43 9.87 -21.14
C ASP A 492 -10.90 9.89 -21.28
N TYR A 493 -10.20 10.76 -20.54
CA TYR A 493 -8.74 10.72 -20.44
C TYR A 493 -8.25 9.35 -19.94
N TRP A 494 -8.83 8.81 -18.88
CA TRP A 494 -8.38 7.52 -18.33
C TRP A 494 -8.70 6.33 -19.25
N LYS A 495 -9.78 6.41 -20.03
CA LYS A 495 -10.04 5.44 -21.11
C LYS A 495 -8.98 5.52 -22.20
N MET A 496 -8.58 6.73 -22.59
CA MET A 496 -7.51 6.96 -23.56
C MET A 496 -6.15 6.48 -23.04
N GLU A 497 -5.77 6.80 -21.80
CA GLU A 497 -4.52 6.34 -21.16
C GLU A 497 -4.46 4.81 -21.09
N LYS A 498 -5.58 4.16 -20.76
CA LYS A 498 -5.71 2.70 -20.77
C LYS A 498 -5.53 2.11 -22.16
N LEU A 499 -6.11 2.73 -23.20
CA LEU A 499 -5.94 2.32 -24.59
C LEU A 499 -4.47 2.41 -25.03
N VAL A 500 -3.84 3.56 -24.81
CA VAL A 500 -2.43 3.80 -25.14
C VAL A 500 -1.52 2.81 -24.41
N THR A 501 -1.76 2.59 -23.12
CA THR A 501 -1.03 1.59 -22.33
C THR A 501 -1.21 0.19 -22.89
N GLY A 502 -2.43 -0.17 -23.29
CA GLY A 502 -2.75 -1.43 -23.95
C GLY A 502 -1.96 -1.63 -25.24
N ILE A 503 -1.96 -0.62 -26.13
CA ILE A 503 -1.20 -0.62 -27.39
C ILE A 503 0.29 -0.81 -27.12
N ASN A 504 0.88 0.01 -26.23
CA ASN A 504 2.30 -0.07 -25.88
C ASN A 504 2.70 -1.43 -25.29
N SER A 505 1.79 -2.08 -24.55
CA SER A 505 2.05 -3.41 -23.99
C SER A 505 2.01 -4.53 -25.03
N GLN A 506 1.21 -4.40 -26.08
CA GLN A 506 1.06 -5.40 -27.13
C GLN A 506 2.10 -5.24 -28.26
N CYS A 507 2.56 -4.02 -28.50
CA CYS A 507 3.48 -3.68 -29.57
C CYS A 507 4.75 -2.96 -29.04
N PRO A 508 5.54 -3.62 -28.18
CA PRO A 508 6.74 -3.00 -27.61
C PRO A 508 7.77 -2.68 -28.70
N ASN A 509 8.51 -1.59 -28.54
CA ASN A 509 9.58 -1.11 -29.44
C ASN A 509 9.13 -0.57 -30.81
N THR A 510 7.84 -0.26 -30.99
CA THR A 510 7.39 0.39 -32.22
C THR A 510 7.65 1.89 -32.14
N ILE A 511 8.62 2.39 -32.91
CA ILE A 511 9.09 3.80 -32.88
C ILE A 511 7.93 4.80 -33.09
N ILE A 512 6.93 4.46 -33.92
CA ILE A 512 5.79 5.35 -34.19
C ILE A 512 5.00 5.69 -32.92
N PHE A 513 5.05 4.84 -31.89
CA PHE A 513 4.36 5.05 -30.62
C PHE A 513 5.11 5.94 -29.64
N ASP A 514 6.34 6.38 -29.96
CA ASP A 514 7.04 7.40 -29.18
C ASP A 514 6.26 8.73 -29.18
N GLN A 515 5.44 8.98 -30.22
CA GLN A 515 4.55 10.14 -30.32
C GLN A 515 3.45 10.14 -29.24
N PHE A 516 3.06 8.97 -28.72
CA PHE A 516 2.04 8.90 -27.67
C PHE A 516 2.45 9.63 -26.40
N THR A 517 3.75 9.76 -26.11
CA THR A 517 4.20 10.53 -24.95
C THR A 517 3.79 11.99 -25.04
N GLY A 518 3.99 12.63 -26.20
CA GLY A 518 3.58 14.01 -26.44
C GLY A 518 2.06 14.18 -26.45
N ILE A 519 1.35 13.29 -27.16
CA ILE A 519 -0.12 13.35 -27.25
C ILE A 519 -0.77 13.12 -25.87
N CYS A 520 -0.28 12.17 -25.06
CA CYS A 520 -0.75 11.98 -23.70
C CYS A 520 -0.48 13.20 -22.82
N GLN A 521 0.63 13.91 -23.07
CA GLN A 521 0.94 15.12 -22.33
C GLN A 521 -0.04 16.26 -22.65
N GLU A 522 -0.35 16.49 -23.93
CA GLU A 522 -1.38 17.44 -24.34
C GLU A 522 -2.74 17.11 -23.71
N ALA A 523 -3.10 15.82 -23.69
CA ALA A 523 -4.34 15.36 -23.06
C ALA A 523 -4.35 15.59 -21.54
N ARG A 524 -3.20 15.50 -20.85
CA ARG A 524 -3.10 15.85 -19.41
C ARG A 524 -3.33 17.34 -19.20
N VAL A 525 -2.69 18.18 -20.01
CA VAL A 525 -2.85 19.65 -19.96
C VAL A 525 -4.32 20.01 -20.16
N ALA A 526 -4.96 19.45 -21.19
CA ALA A 526 -6.38 19.64 -21.48
C ALA A 526 -7.28 19.17 -20.33
N ARG A 527 -6.97 18.02 -19.70
CA ARG A 527 -7.72 17.48 -18.54
C ARG A 527 -7.69 18.41 -17.33
N GLU A 528 -6.54 19.00 -17.01
CA GLU A 528 -6.46 19.93 -15.87
C GLU A 528 -7.07 21.29 -16.21
N ALA A 529 -6.90 21.78 -17.44
CA ALA A 529 -7.53 23.01 -17.90
C ALA A 529 -9.05 22.89 -18.12
N VAL A 530 -9.61 21.67 -18.03
CA VAL A 530 -11.00 21.36 -18.39
C VAL A 530 -11.32 21.79 -19.84
N ASP A 531 -10.33 21.65 -20.73
CA ASP A 531 -10.42 22.01 -22.14
C ASP A 531 -10.86 20.79 -22.97
N TRP A 532 -12.16 20.67 -23.18
CA TRP A 532 -12.74 19.53 -23.91
C TRP A 532 -12.29 19.48 -25.37
N GLU A 533 -12.13 20.63 -26.03
CA GLU A 533 -11.75 20.70 -27.45
C GLU A 533 -10.33 20.18 -27.65
N ARG A 534 -9.35 20.69 -26.88
CA ARG A 534 -7.97 20.19 -26.91
C ARG A 534 -7.86 18.73 -26.54
N PHE A 535 -8.68 18.26 -25.60
CA PHE A 535 -8.69 16.83 -25.26
C PHE A 535 -9.18 15.96 -26.43
N VAL A 536 -10.22 16.40 -27.14
CA VAL A 536 -10.70 15.69 -28.33
C VAL A 536 -9.62 15.64 -29.40
N GLU A 537 -8.91 16.73 -29.66
CA GLU A 537 -7.79 16.77 -30.61
C GLU A 537 -6.70 15.74 -30.26
N ALA A 538 -6.26 15.72 -29.01
CA ALA A 538 -5.27 14.74 -28.53
C ALA A 538 -5.80 13.30 -28.68
N ARG A 539 -7.07 13.05 -28.38
CA ARG A 539 -7.69 11.74 -28.55
C ARG A 539 -7.74 11.31 -30.01
N GLU A 540 -8.14 12.18 -30.92
CA GLU A 540 -8.16 11.89 -32.36
C GLU A 540 -6.74 11.66 -32.90
N ALA A 541 -5.73 12.36 -32.35
CA ALA A 541 -4.33 12.10 -32.67
C ALA A 541 -3.88 10.68 -32.27
N VAL A 542 -4.26 10.19 -31.09
CA VAL A 542 -4.02 8.79 -30.69
C VAL A 542 -4.68 7.81 -31.67
N ILE A 543 -5.95 8.05 -32.01
CA ILE A 543 -6.71 7.19 -32.94
C ILE A 543 -6.06 7.18 -34.32
N LYS A 544 -5.60 8.33 -34.80
CA LYS A 544 -4.92 8.46 -36.08
C LYS A 544 -3.61 7.67 -36.11
N VAL A 545 -2.75 7.83 -35.11
CA VAL A 545 -1.47 7.09 -35.01
C VAL A 545 -1.72 5.58 -35.00
N TRP A 546 -2.70 5.11 -34.22
CA TRP A 546 -3.06 3.69 -34.20
C TRP A 546 -3.68 3.18 -35.51
N SER A 547 -4.53 3.99 -36.16
CA SER A 547 -5.17 3.65 -37.43
C SER A 547 -4.15 3.58 -38.58
N ASP A 548 -3.19 4.51 -38.61
CA ASP A 548 -2.12 4.50 -39.60
C ASP A 548 -1.19 3.29 -39.41
N TYR A 549 -0.86 2.93 -38.15
CA TYR A 549 -0.12 1.71 -37.84
C TYR A 549 -0.85 0.45 -38.31
N THR A 550 -2.14 0.29 -37.97
CA THR A 550 -2.91 -0.90 -38.35
C THR A 550 -3.13 -1.01 -39.85
N ARG A 551 -3.32 0.12 -40.56
CA ARG A 551 -3.34 0.14 -42.03
C ARG A 551 -2.00 -0.29 -42.63
N GLY A 552 -0.89 0.17 -42.05
CA GLY A 552 0.46 -0.23 -42.46
C GLY A 552 0.72 -1.73 -42.25
N GLN A 553 0.32 -2.28 -41.10
CA GLN A 553 0.42 -3.72 -40.82
C GLN A 553 -0.40 -4.55 -41.80
N LYS A 554 -1.62 -4.11 -42.13
CA LYS A 554 -2.46 -4.78 -43.11
C LYS A 554 -1.83 -4.73 -44.51
N ALA A 555 -1.38 -3.56 -44.96
CA ALA A 555 -0.74 -3.43 -46.26
C ALA A 555 0.54 -4.28 -46.38
N PHE A 556 1.31 -4.39 -45.28
CA PHE A 556 2.45 -5.29 -45.20
C PHE A 556 2.02 -6.76 -45.32
N GLN A 557 0.99 -7.18 -44.58
CA GLN A 557 0.45 -8.52 -44.66
C GLN A 557 -0.03 -8.86 -46.08
N ASP A 558 -0.84 -7.98 -46.69
CA ASP A 558 -1.36 -8.16 -48.05
C ASP A 558 -0.19 -8.29 -49.06
N GLY A 559 0.89 -7.53 -48.87
CA GLY A 559 2.11 -7.62 -49.68
C GLY A 559 2.84 -8.96 -49.54
N VAL A 560 3.01 -9.45 -48.30
CA VAL A 560 3.62 -10.75 -48.03
C VAL A 560 2.77 -11.90 -48.58
N GLU A 561 1.45 -11.82 -48.45
CA GLU A 561 0.53 -12.82 -49.02
C GLU A 561 0.64 -12.87 -50.55
N SER A 562 0.70 -11.71 -51.23
CA SER A 562 0.92 -11.65 -52.67
C SER A 562 2.26 -12.28 -53.09
N GLU A 563 3.36 -12.00 -52.36
CA GLU A 563 4.67 -12.60 -52.66
C GLU A 563 4.67 -14.13 -52.46
N ILE A 564 3.94 -14.64 -51.46
CA ILE A 564 3.79 -16.09 -51.23
C ILE A 564 2.99 -16.73 -52.36
N GLU A 565 1.93 -16.08 -52.84
CA GLU A 565 1.13 -16.56 -53.98
C GLU A 565 1.97 -16.63 -55.25
N ASP A 566 2.80 -15.62 -55.54
CA ASP A 566 3.70 -15.61 -56.70
C ASP A 566 4.74 -16.74 -56.64
N LEU A 567 5.27 -17.03 -55.44
CA LEU A 567 6.18 -18.15 -55.22
C LEU A 567 5.50 -19.52 -55.37
N CYS A 568 4.25 -19.66 -54.92
CA CYS A 568 3.49 -20.90 -55.01
C CYS A 568 2.93 -21.17 -56.42
N GLY A 569 2.55 -20.12 -57.16
CA GLY A 569 1.98 -20.21 -58.51
C GLY A 569 3.00 -20.47 -59.63
N SER A 570 4.29 -20.45 -59.31
CA SER A 570 5.39 -20.70 -60.24
C SER A 570 5.89 -22.15 -60.24
N ALA A 571 5.19 -23.06 -59.53
CA ALA A 571 5.43 -24.51 -59.50
C ALA A 571 4.32 -25.25 -60.26
#